data_AF-A0A9P1FN74-F1
#
_entry.id   AF-A0A9P1FN74-F1
#
_cell.length_a   1.000
_cell.length_b   1.000
_cell.length_c   1.000
_cell.angle_alpha   90.00
_cell.angle_beta   90.00
_cell.angle_gamma   90.00
#
_symmetry.space_group_name_H-M   'P 1'
#
loop_
_entity.id
_entity.type
_entity.pdbx_description
1 polymer ?
#
loop_
_entity_poly.entity_id
_entity_poly.type
_entity_poly.pdbx_seq_one_letter_code
_entity_poly.pdbx_strand_id
1 'polypeptide(L)'
;MERITSDWTVVERDFEQIPKTVWKSSEIILEIMRNSKAALRYADAELLDDAGFLLQACQLRGYTSPDSLHWLKTVADCQLCLCYAMKQNDKETADRIMVHSKQLIAKANHMDIVTLVVFALFCDALTPWREHLLTLLKDLSKPALSHGFCSRAVADLDLVRALLPQKLCPAPAAFGDRLLPLLPDSLRAENFALGVLLTHEDRLTPKEFDRCLDVCCERRDRVPTTEARTLLIACLSRSYEVDRLTKLLTWASQEDYKSFVPFILGKDISVFFLANMASEHRAAIFQELLDFWGGPEKIVAIIREDHKKIQSLLRWAICQGDAAICASKNVRETLSHVVDGELYETGDAQVGQTLFSLCFAGTNLPTNIVETIPVEWLKELMDLRGSEPFLSSTLLLRMEQCEDSTFKDKFPEVWCPVWGTLQEEDCFRAVGLVARWCKLVGLDRDAAAFAIKVLRCLPLNVLSGPSLDIIYSPELPVQAGIIYVTQLLQQNRKEDREELKKIVDRSNRRFEEVGHAAAQAMSVAEEANRRANQAEMTAQQAQSEARSASRTASYAEHTARNAEHTARNAERLAAVN
;
A
#
# COMPACT_ATOMS: atom_id res chain seq x y z
N MET A 1 25.74 -40.69 41.71
CA MET A 1 27.00 -41.45 41.84
C MET A 1 26.77 -42.93 41.64
N GLU A 2 25.97 -43.62 42.45
CA GLU A 2 25.74 -45.08 42.30
C GLU A 2 25.34 -45.52 40.87
N ARG A 3 24.40 -44.81 40.23
CA ARG A 3 24.01 -45.07 38.81
C ARG A 3 25.16 -44.86 37.81
N ILE A 4 26.08 -43.93 38.09
CA ILE A 4 27.22 -43.60 37.23
C ILE A 4 28.31 -44.66 37.35
N THR A 5 28.55 -45.14 38.57
CA THR A 5 29.53 -46.18 38.87
C THR A 5 29.10 -47.57 38.42
N SER A 6 27.79 -47.83 38.29
CA SER A 6 27.27 -49.15 37.93
C SER A 6 27.23 -49.42 36.43
N ASP A 7 26.81 -48.44 35.61
CA ASP A 7 26.72 -48.59 34.15
C ASP A 7 26.71 -47.23 33.44
N TRP A 8 27.87 -46.80 32.94
CA TRP A 8 27.99 -45.54 32.18
C TRP A 8 27.13 -45.52 30.91
N THR A 9 26.86 -46.68 30.29
CA THR A 9 26.08 -46.72 29.04
C THR A 9 24.61 -46.35 29.24
N VAL A 10 24.08 -46.55 30.46
CA VAL A 10 22.75 -46.09 30.87
C VAL A 10 22.75 -44.57 31.05
N VAL A 11 23.80 -44.01 31.64
CA VAL A 11 23.96 -42.56 31.82
C VAL A 11 24.10 -41.83 30.48
N GLU A 12 24.75 -42.45 29.49
CA GLU A 12 24.85 -41.91 28.14
C GLU A 12 23.50 -41.88 27.40
N ARG A 13 22.60 -42.83 27.68
CA ARG A 13 21.23 -42.84 27.11
C ARG A 13 20.29 -41.83 27.77
N ASP A 14 20.40 -41.65 29.09
CA ASP A 14 19.53 -40.76 29.87
C ASP A 14 20.12 -39.34 30.02
N PHE A 15 21.06 -38.95 29.14
CA PHE A 15 21.89 -37.76 29.29
C PHE A 15 21.08 -36.47 29.45
N GLU A 16 20.00 -36.30 28.70
CA GLU A 16 19.14 -35.11 28.72
C GLU A 16 18.38 -34.94 30.06
N GLN A 17 18.27 -36.00 30.85
CA GLN A 17 17.55 -35.99 32.13
C GLN A 17 18.45 -35.63 33.32
N ILE A 18 19.76 -35.52 33.12
CA ILE A 18 20.70 -35.22 34.20
C ILE A 18 20.72 -33.70 34.43
N PRO A 19 20.42 -33.22 35.66
CA PRO A 19 20.43 -31.79 35.95
C PRO A 19 21.79 -31.16 35.65
N LYS A 20 21.79 -29.96 35.04
CA LYS A 20 23.02 -29.24 34.68
C LYS A 20 23.97 -28.99 35.87
N THR A 21 23.43 -28.94 37.09
CA THR A 21 24.20 -28.78 38.33
C THR A 21 25.14 -29.96 38.61
N VAL A 22 24.84 -31.15 38.10
CA VAL A 22 25.70 -32.35 38.25
C VAL A 22 27.01 -32.20 37.48
N TRP A 23 26.95 -31.57 36.32
CA TRP A 23 28.10 -31.36 35.41
C TRP A 23 29.10 -30.31 35.91
N LYS A 24 28.74 -29.59 36.98
CA LYS A 24 29.63 -28.67 37.70
C LYS A 24 30.50 -29.35 38.76
N SER A 25 30.23 -30.61 39.09
CA SER A 25 30.99 -31.33 40.12
C SER A 25 32.23 -32.00 39.54
N SER A 26 33.41 -31.54 39.96
CA SER A 26 34.71 -32.12 39.58
C SER A 26 34.80 -33.61 39.91
N GLU A 27 34.34 -34.01 41.09
CA GLU A 27 34.35 -35.42 41.55
C GLU A 27 33.53 -36.32 40.61
N ILE A 28 32.34 -35.86 40.22
CA ILE A 28 31.45 -36.63 39.35
C ILE A 28 32.09 -36.78 37.97
N ILE A 29 32.63 -35.71 37.39
CA ILE A 29 33.29 -35.78 36.08
C ILE A 29 34.53 -36.67 36.12
N LEU A 30 35.37 -36.56 37.16
CA LEU A 30 36.57 -37.39 37.31
C LEU A 30 36.21 -38.87 37.47
N GLU A 31 35.14 -39.19 38.21
CA GLU A 31 34.64 -40.56 38.35
C GLU A 31 34.15 -41.13 37.02
N ILE A 32 33.41 -40.32 36.25
CA ILE A 32 33.00 -40.70 34.90
C ILE A 32 34.23 -40.91 34.01
N MET A 33 35.24 -40.04 34.11
CA MET A 33 36.45 -40.13 33.30
C MET A 33 37.21 -41.44 33.49
N ARG A 34 37.14 -42.05 34.69
CA ARG A 34 37.71 -43.38 34.94
C ARG A 34 37.10 -44.45 34.02
N ASN A 35 35.81 -44.33 33.75
CA ASN A 35 35.04 -45.32 32.98
C ASN A 35 34.87 -44.94 31.49
N SER A 36 34.91 -43.65 31.16
CA SER A 36 34.67 -43.17 29.80
C SER A 36 35.65 -42.09 29.37
N LYS A 37 36.22 -42.25 28.17
CA LYS A 37 37.08 -41.25 27.53
C LYS A 37 36.36 -39.96 27.17
N ALA A 38 35.06 -40.06 26.90
CA ALA A 38 34.27 -38.96 26.39
C ALA A 38 33.69 -38.05 27.48
N ALA A 39 33.92 -38.36 28.76
CA ALA A 39 33.33 -37.66 29.90
C ALA A 39 33.64 -36.15 29.94
N LEU A 40 34.83 -35.75 29.46
CA LEU A 40 35.30 -34.37 29.50
C LEU A 40 34.40 -33.41 28.71
N ARG A 41 33.71 -33.90 27.66
CA ARG A 41 32.78 -33.09 26.85
C ARG A 41 31.57 -32.59 27.63
N TYR A 42 31.36 -33.14 28.83
CA TYR A 42 30.25 -32.81 29.71
C TYR A 42 30.67 -31.96 30.90
N ALA A 43 31.96 -31.67 31.07
CA ALA A 43 32.40 -30.77 32.12
C ALA A 43 31.85 -29.36 31.88
N ASP A 44 31.35 -28.71 32.92
CA ASP A 44 30.98 -27.30 32.85
C ASP A 44 32.20 -26.43 32.51
N ALA A 45 31.95 -25.26 31.91
CA ALA A 45 33.01 -24.32 31.55
C ALA A 45 33.86 -23.90 32.76
N GLU A 46 33.25 -23.77 33.95
CA GLU A 46 33.94 -23.46 35.20
C GLU A 46 34.97 -24.54 35.58
N LEU A 47 34.67 -25.82 35.33
CA LEU A 47 35.61 -26.92 35.60
C LEU A 47 36.75 -26.96 34.59
N LEU A 48 36.46 -26.68 33.32
CA LEU A 48 37.49 -26.57 32.28
C LEU A 48 38.41 -25.36 32.48
N ASP A 49 38.06 -24.44 33.39
CA ASP A 49 38.88 -23.30 33.81
C ASP A 49 39.79 -23.65 35.01
N ASP A 50 39.48 -24.71 35.75
CA ASP A 50 40.25 -25.14 36.93
C ASP A 50 41.46 -25.99 36.53
N ALA A 51 42.65 -25.41 36.65
CA ALA A 51 43.92 -26.07 36.34
C ALA A 51 44.18 -27.32 37.21
N GLY A 52 43.69 -27.34 38.46
CA GLY A 52 43.81 -28.47 39.38
C GLY A 52 42.92 -29.63 38.95
N PHE A 53 41.68 -29.34 38.54
CA PHE A 53 40.79 -30.33 37.94
C PHE A 53 41.40 -30.94 36.65
N LEU A 54 41.91 -30.08 35.75
CA LEU A 54 42.52 -30.53 34.50
C LEU A 54 43.75 -31.40 34.74
N LEU A 55 44.59 -31.06 35.74
CA LEU A 55 45.74 -31.90 36.12
C LEU A 55 45.29 -33.28 36.60
N GLN A 56 44.28 -33.34 37.47
CA GLN A 56 43.76 -34.62 37.97
C GLN A 56 43.17 -35.44 36.82
N ALA A 57 42.44 -34.81 35.92
CA ALA A 57 41.91 -35.43 34.72
C ALA A 57 43.03 -35.98 33.81
N CYS A 58 44.10 -35.21 33.59
CA CYS A 58 45.31 -35.66 32.88
C CYS A 58 45.97 -36.86 33.57
N GLN A 59 46.16 -36.81 34.89
CA GLN A 59 46.77 -37.88 35.68
C GLN A 59 45.96 -39.18 35.62
N LEU A 60 44.62 -39.09 35.68
CA LEU A 60 43.73 -40.25 35.51
C LEU A 60 43.89 -40.92 34.13
N ARG A 61 44.36 -40.18 33.13
CA ARG A 61 44.64 -40.71 31.77
C ARG A 61 46.08 -41.18 31.58
N GLY A 62 46.94 -41.03 32.59
CA GLY A 62 48.33 -41.46 32.55
C GLY A 62 49.35 -40.33 32.35
N TYR A 63 48.95 -39.06 32.44
CA TYR A 63 49.89 -37.94 32.44
C TYR A 63 50.68 -37.90 33.76
N THR A 64 51.99 -38.16 33.67
CA THR A 64 52.90 -38.13 34.83
C THR A 64 53.92 -36.98 34.76
N SER A 65 54.24 -36.51 33.56
CA SER A 65 55.23 -35.44 33.30
C SER A 65 55.05 -34.90 31.87
N PRO A 66 55.44 -33.64 31.59
CA PRO A 66 55.46 -33.08 30.23
C PRO A 66 56.23 -33.92 29.20
N ASP A 67 57.25 -34.68 29.63
CA ASP A 67 58.04 -35.54 28.73
C ASP A 67 57.32 -36.86 28.38
N SER A 68 56.26 -37.17 29.11
CA SER A 68 55.45 -38.38 28.94
C SER A 68 54.25 -38.07 28.06
N LEU A 69 54.44 -37.86 26.75
CA LEU A 69 53.32 -37.67 25.80
C LEU A 69 52.83 -38.98 25.16
N HIS A 70 53.49 -40.11 25.43
CA HIS A 70 53.18 -41.41 24.84
C HIS A 70 51.79 -41.97 25.23
N TRP A 71 51.14 -41.41 26.26
CA TRP A 71 49.78 -41.78 26.65
C TRP A 71 48.70 -41.04 25.83
N LEU A 72 49.04 -39.98 25.09
CA LEU A 72 48.13 -39.27 24.18
C LEU A 72 47.76 -40.18 23.01
N LYS A 73 46.73 -41.00 23.17
CA LYS A 73 46.33 -42.00 22.16
C LYS A 73 45.15 -41.53 21.33
N THR A 74 44.42 -40.53 21.81
CA THR A 74 43.20 -40.02 21.19
C THR A 74 43.22 -38.51 21.10
N VAL A 75 42.38 -37.94 20.23
CA VAL A 75 42.23 -36.48 20.12
C VAL A 75 41.69 -35.88 21.41
N ALA A 76 40.84 -36.62 22.16
CA ALA A 76 40.37 -36.20 23.48
C ALA A 76 41.51 -36.09 24.51
N ASP A 77 42.50 -36.99 24.46
CA ASP A 77 43.68 -36.91 25.32
C ASP A 77 44.50 -35.65 24.98
N CYS A 78 44.67 -35.36 23.68
CA CYS A 78 45.34 -34.15 23.22
C CYS A 78 44.60 -32.90 23.67
N GLN A 79 43.27 -32.84 23.51
CA GLN A 79 42.44 -31.73 23.96
C GLN A 79 42.65 -31.48 25.45
N LEU A 80 42.49 -32.51 26.28
CA LEU A 80 42.63 -32.40 27.73
C LEU A 80 44.00 -31.88 28.15
N CYS A 81 45.08 -32.47 27.62
CA CYS A 81 46.44 -32.07 27.94
C CYS A 81 46.75 -30.66 27.47
N LEU A 82 46.20 -30.28 26.30
CA LEU A 82 46.30 -28.94 25.76
C LEU A 82 45.55 -27.93 26.64
N CYS A 83 44.35 -28.26 27.16
CA CYS A 83 43.65 -27.42 28.17
C CYS A 83 44.58 -27.12 29.34
N TYR A 84 45.16 -28.19 29.89
CA TYR A 84 45.96 -28.13 31.11
C TYR A 84 47.21 -27.26 30.90
N ALA A 85 47.98 -27.53 29.84
CA ALA A 85 49.17 -26.76 29.50
C ALA A 85 48.84 -25.26 29.35
N MET A 86 47.69 -24.96 28.75
CA MET A 86 47.27 -23.59 28.47
C MET A 86 46.82 -22.86 29.74
N LYS A 87 46.13 -23.54 30.67
CA LYS A 87 45.81 -22.95 31.98
C LYS A 87 47.05 -22.70 32.83
N GLN A 88 48.12 -23.45 32.61
CA GLN A 88 49.41 -23.22 33.26
C GLN A 88 50.29 -22.19 32.53
N ASN A 89 49.82 -21.62 31.41
CA ASN A 89 50.64 -20.78 30.50
C ASN A 89 51.94 -21.48 30.03
N ASP A 90 51.94 -22.82 29.96
CA ASP A 90 53.08 -23.64 29.53
C ASP A 90 53.07 -23.83 28.01
N LYS A 91 53.62 -22.84 27.31
CA LYS A 91 53.70 -22.82 25.83
C LYS A 91 54.52 -23.97 25.27
N GLU A 92 55.60 -24.36 25.95
CA GLU A 92 56.49 -25.43 25.49
C GLU A 92 55.76 -26.78 25.49
N THR A 93 55.00 -27.06 26.56
CA THR A 93 54.18 -28.27 26.63
C THR A 93 53.06 -28.24 25.59
N ALA A 94 52.40 -27.11 25.38
CA ALA A 94 51.39 -26.96 24.32
C ALA A 94 51.99 -27.24 22.92
N ASP A 95 53.17 -26.68 22.61
CA ASP A 95 53.86 -26.91 21.34
C ASP A 95 54.23 -28.39 21.15
N ARG A 96 54.75 -29.05 22.18
CA ARG A 96 55.07 -30.48 22.15
C ARG A 96 53.83 -31.33 21.93
N ILE A 97 52.71 -30.99 22.59
CA ILE A 97 51.41 -31.66 22.38
C ILE A 97 50.95 -31.47 20.94
N MET A 98 51.09 -30.27 20.35
CA MET A 98 50.69 -29.98 18.98
C MET A 98 51.54 -30.72 17.94
N VAL A 99 52.86 -30.81 18.15
CA VAL A 99 53.75 -31.61 17.29
C VAL A 99 53.38 -33.09 17.37
N HIS A 100 53.11 -33.61 18.57
CA HIS A 100 52.68 -34.99 18.76
C HIS A 100 51.30 -35.25 18.15
N SER A 101 50.36 -34.33 18.34
CA SER A 101 48.99 -34.45 17.86
C SER A 101 48.91 -34.42 16.34
N LYS A 102 49.87 -33.83 15.62
CA LYS A 102 49.92 -33.86 14.14
C LYS A 102 49.75 -35.27 13.56
N GLN A 103 50.36 -36.29 14.18
CA GLN A 103 50.23 -37.68 13.74
C GLN A 103 48.85 -38.28 14.06
N LEU A 104 48.23 -37.84 15.15
CA LEU A 104 46.90 -38.26 15.57
C LEU A 104 45.82 -37.58 14.74
N ILE A 105 45.96 -36.28 14.48
CA ILE A 105 45.11 -35.46 13.61
C ILE A 105 45.08 -36.03 12.19
N ALA A 106 46.22 -36.47 11.64
CA ALA A 106 46.27 -37.10 10.33
C ALA A 106 45.43 -38.40 10.22
N LYS A 107 45.13 -39.04 11.36
CA LYS A 107 44.31 -40.25 11.47
C LYS A 107 42.93 -39.98 12.06
N ALA A 108 42.71 -38.76 12.55
CA ALA A 108 41.48 -38.36 13.20
C ALA A 108 40.38 -38.22 12.15
N ASN A 109 39.15 -38.53 12.54
CA ASN A 109 38.03 -38.19 11.69
C ASN A 109 37.84 -36.65 11.69
N HIS A 110 37.12 -36.14 10.69
CA HIS A 110 36.93 -34.69 10.55
C HIS A 110 36.29 -34.03 11.79
N MET A 111 35.46 -34.75 12.56
CA MET A 111 34.80 -34.21 13.76
C MET A 111 35.76 -34.01 14.93
N ASP A 112 36.71 -34.93 15.11
CA ASP A 112 37.73 -34.80 16.13
C ASP A 112 38.66 -33.62 15.82
N ILE A 113 38.99 -33.42 14.54
CA ILE A 113 39.78 -32.26 14.06
C ILE A 113 39.03 -30.96 14.34
N VAL A 114 37.74 -30.89 14.00
CA VAL A 114 36.87 -29.76 14.31
C VAL A 114 36.86 -29.45 15.80
N THR A 115 36.61 -30.45 16.63
CA THR A 115 36.51 -30.28 18.08
C THR A 115 37.84 -29.78 18.65
N LEU A 116 38.97 -30.33 18.18
CA LEU A 116 40.30 -29.90 18.58
C LEU A 116 40.58 -28.45 18.18
N VAL A 117 40.25 -28.04 16.95
CA VAL A 117 40.49 -26.67 16.48
C VAL A 117 39.62 -25.67 17.24
N VAL A 118 38.32 -25.94 17.39
CA VAL A 118 37.41 -25.09 18.20
C VAL A 118 37.94 -24.93 19.62
N PHE A 119 38.36 -26.05 20.21
CA PHE A 119 38.84 -26.07 21.58
C PHE A 119 40.17 -25.32 21.75
N ALA A 120 41.11 -25.51 20.83
CA ALA A 120 42.39 -24.83 20.84
C ALA A 120 42.25 -23.31 20.64
N LEU A 121 41.30 -22.88 19.81
CA LEU A 121 40.95 -21.46 19.64
C LEU A 121 40.23 -20.89 20.89
N PHE A 122 39.37 -21.68 21.55
CA PHE A 122 38.63 -21.25 22.75
C PHE A 122 39.53 -20.79 23.89
N CYS A 123 40.68 -21.42 24.05
CA CYS A 123 41.57 -21.16 25.18
C CYS A 123 42.69 -20.14 24.85
N ASP A 124 42.54 -19.36 23.76
CA ASP A 124 43.37 -18.21 23.34
C ASP A 124 44.88 -18.47 23.18
N ALA A 125 45.32 -19.72 23.28
CA ALA A 125 46.71 -19.97 23.64
C ALA A 125 47.68 -20.13 22.47
N LEU A 126 47.25 -19.99 21.21
CA LEU A 126 48.11 -20.39 20.10
C LEU A 126 48.00 -19.46 18.90
N THR A 127 48.33 -18.17 19.07
CA THR A 127 48.64 -17.29 17.92
C THR A 127 49.60 -17.96 16.91
N PRO A 128 50.67 -18.69 17.32
CA PRO A 128 51.57 -19.35 16.38
C PRO A 128 50.96 -20.53 15.62
N TRP A 129 49.98 -21.23 16.21
CA TRP A 129 49.33 -22.39 15.57
C TRP A 129 47.98 -22.08 14.95
N ARG A 130 47.46 -20.86 15.16
CA ARG A 130 46.15 -20.44 14.65
C ARG A 130 46.04 -20.68 13.15
N GLU A 131 47.05 -20.27 12.38
CA GLU A 131 47.09 -20.50 10.94
C GLU A 131 47.11 -22.00 10.60
N HIS A 132 47.88 -22.80 11.33
CA HIS A 132 47.94 -24.25 11.10
C HIS A 132 46.61 -24.94 11.41
N LEU A 133 45.99 -24.61 12.55
CA LEU A 133 44.67 -25.13 12.93
C LEU A 133 43.59 -24.74 11.93
N LEU A 134 43.63 -23.49 11.43
CA LEU A 134 42.73 -23.04 10.36
C LEU A 134 43.01 -23.76 9.04
N THR A 135 44.27 -24.11 8.72
CA THR A 135 44.57 -24.95 7.53
C THR A 135 43.98 -26.34 7.65
N LEU A 136 43.95 -26.94 8.86
CA LEU A 136 43.32 -28.24 9.08
C LEU A 136 41.81 -28.21 8.81
N LEU A 137 41.15 -27.05 8.97
CA LEU A 137 39.73 -26.90 8.63
C LEU A 137 39.46 -26.73 7.13
N LYS A 138 40.43 -26.26 6.35
CA LYS A 138 40.25 -25.99 4.91
C LYS A 138 40.01 -27.26 4.09
N ASP A 139 40.59 -28.37 4.52
CA ASP A 139 40.53 -29.66 3.82
C ASP A 139 39.38 -30.55 4.30
N LEU A 140 38.60 -30.12 5.31
CA LEU A 140 37.48 -30.92 5.84
C LEU A 140 36.27 -30.88 4.91
N SER A 141 35.55 -32.00 4.88
CA SER A 141 34.29 -32.06 4.14
C SER A 141 33.24 -31.13 4.77
N LYS A 142 32.43 -30.48 3.91
CA LYS A 142 31.36 -29.55 4.31
C LYS A 142 30.43 -30.07 5.45
N PRO A 143 30.04 -31.37 5.50
CA PRO A 143 29.21 -31.89 6.58
C PRO A 143 29.90 -31.96 7.95
N ALA A 144 31.24 -32.02 8.00
CA ALA A 144 31.96 -32.08 9.26
C ALA A 144 32.07 -30.70 9.92
N LEU A 145 32.18 -29.64 9.11
CA LEU A 145 32.24 -28.27 9.60
C LEU A 145 30.90 -27.78 10.16
N SER A 146 29.76 -28.35 9.75
CA SER A 146 28.44 -27.92 10.23
C SER A 146 28.05 -28.48 11.60
N HIS A 147 28.66 -29.59 12.07
CA HIS A 147 28.20 -30.33 13.25
C HIS A 147 28.84 -29.86 14.59
N GLY A 148 29.87 -29.00 14.58
CA GLY A 148 30.71 -28.74 15.76
C GLY A 148 30.73 -27.32 16.36
N PHE A 149 30.09 -26.30 15.77
CA PHE A 149 30.63 -24.94 15.90
C PHE A 149 29.78 -23.84 16.56
N CYS A 150 28.47 -23.95 16.79
CA CYS A 150 27.68 -22.71 16.63
C CYS A 150 27.60 -21.71 17.81
N SER A 151 27.85 -22.03 19.08
CA SER A 151 27.68 -21.02 20.15
C SER A 151 28.94 -20.19 20.43
N ARG A 152 30.14 -20.75 20.25
CA ARG A 152 31.42 -20.07 20.54
C ARG A 152 32.17 -19.61 19.29
N ALA A 153 31.95 -20.23 18.13
CA ALA A 153 32.54 -19.75 16.87
C ALA A 153 31.93 -18.42 16.42
N VAL A 154 30.71 -18.12 16.84
CA VAL A 154 30.07 -16.81 16.66
C VAL A 154 30.87 -15.68 17.31
N ALA A 155 31.73 -15.97 18.30
CA ALA A 155 32.53 -14.96 19.00
C ALA A 155 33.91 -14.69 18.35
N ASP A 156 34.40 -15.56 17.45
CA ASP A 156 35.66 -15.38 16.74
C ASP A 156 35.42 -15.06 15.26
N LEU A 157 35.55 -13.78 14.92
CA LEU A 157 35.35 -13.28 13.56
C LEU A 157 36.29 -13.89 12.51
N ASP A 158 37.54 -14.22 12.84
CA ASP A 158 38.45 -14.78 11.82
C ASP A 158 38.06 -16.23 11.50
N LEU A 159 37.58 -16.95 12.51
CA LEU A 159 36.99 -18.27 12.31
C LEU A 159 35.70 -18.17 11.49
N VAL A 160 34.83 -17.20 11.78
CA VAL A 160 33.65 -16.91 10.96
C VAL A 160 34.03 -16.67 9.51
N ARG A 161 35.06 -15.85 9.24
CA ARG A 161 35.55 -15.55 7.88
C ARG A 161 36.10 -16.77 7.16
N ALA A 162 36.78 -17.67 7.87
CA ALA A 162 37.27 -18.92 7.29
C ALA A 162 36.10 -19.85 6.90
N LEU A 163 34.99 -19.80 7.63
CA LEU A 163 33.85 -20.68 7.46
C LEU A 163 32.78 -20.12 6.50
N LEU A 164 32.60 -18.80 6.43
CA LEU A 164 31.59 -18.14 5.60
C LEU A 164 31.60 -18.52 4.11
N PRO A 165 32.77 -18.71 3.44
CA PRO A 165 32.83 -19.11 2.03
C PRO A 165 32.33 -20.52 1.75
N GLN A 166 32.22 -21.36 2.78
CA GLN A 166 31.77 -22.73 2.61
C GLN A 166 30.24 -22.75 2.65
N LYS A 167 29.61 -23.19 1.55
CA LYS A 167 28.16 -23.43 1.51
C LYS A 167 27.81 -24.47 2.58
N LEU A 168 27.26 -24.02 3.71
CA LEU A 168 26.84 -24.86 4.82
C LEU A 168 25.71 -25.78 4.29
N CYS A 169 25.98 -27.08 4.19
CA CYS A 169 24.96 -28.04 3.77
C CYS A 169 24.20 -28.55 5.00
N PRO A 170 22.87 -28.71 4.91
CA PRO A 170 22.12 -29.41 5.96
C PRO A 170 22.66 -30.84 6.11
N ALA A 171 22.66 -31.34 7.34
CA ALA A 171 23.17 -32.68 7.65
C ALA A 171 22.43 -33.77 6.84
N PRO A 172 23.13 -34.73 6.21
CA PRO A 172 22.47 -35.87 5.57
C PRO A 172 21.77 -36.74 6.62
N ALA A 173 20.53 -37.17 6.34
CA ALA A 173 19.74 -38.04 7.22
C ALA A 173 20.32 -39.47 7.41
N ALA A 174 21.40 -39.82 6.71
CA ALA A 174 21.87 -41.20 6.55
C ALA A 174 23.02 -41.63 7.49
N PHE A 175 23.21 -40.97 8.64
CA PHE A 175 24.28 -41.33 9.60
C PHE A 175 23.74 -41.91 10.92
N GLY A 176 22.75 -42.81 10.82
CA GLY A 176 22.01 -43.40 11.95
C GLY A 176 22.78 -44.29 12.92
N ASP A 177 24.08 -44.56 12.70
CA ASP A 177 24.83 -45.57 13.48
C ASP A 177 26.05 -45.02 14.25
N ARG A 178 26.15 -43.71 14.54
CA ARG A 178 27.29 -43.18 15.34
C ARG A 178 26.86 -42.26 16.48
N LEU A 179 27.29 -42.65 17.70
CA LEU A 179 27.63 -41.99 18.98
C LEU A 179 27.38 -40.49 19.26
N LEU A 180 26.58 -39.75 18.47
CA LEU A 180 26.22 -38.37 18.76
C LEU A 180 24.72 -38.15 18.59
N PRO A 181 24.05 -37.48 19.55
CA PRO A 181 22.64 -37.13 19.41
C PRO A 181 22.42 -36.16 18.24
N LEU A 182 21.20 -36.15 17.70
CA LEU A 182 20.73 -35.14 16.75
C LEU A 182 21.08 -33.73 17.26
N LEU A 183 21.65 -32.90 16.38
CA LEU A 183 22.05 -31.53 16.70
C LEU A 183 20.87 -30.76 17.32
N PRO A 184 21.03 -30.07 18.47
CA PRO A 184 20.01 -29.15 18.96
C PRO A 184 19.73 -28.07 17.90
N ASP A 185 18.46 -27.65 17.77
CA ASP A 185 17.99 -26.73 16.72
C ASP A 185 18.83 -25.43 16.61
N SER A 186 19.47 -25.00 17.71
CA SER A 186 20.45 -23.89 17.76
C SER A 186 21.65 -24.01 16.80
N LEU A 187 21.89 -25.17 16.19
CA LEU A 187 23.10 -25.46 15.41
C LEU A 187 22.88 -25.46 13.88
N ARG A 188 21.70 -25.05 13.39
CA ARG A 188 21.48 -24.89 11.94
C ARG A 188 22.28 -23.71 11.36
N ALA A 189 22.63 -23.78 10.07
CA ALA A 189 23.44 -22.77 9.38
C ALA A 189 22.87 -21.35 9.52
N GLU A 190 21.55 -21.25 9.54
CA GLU A 190 20.78 -20.01 9.67
C GLU A 190 20.88 -19.43 11.09
N ASN A 191 20.94 -20.27 12.12
CA ASN A 191 21.17 -19.85 13.51
C ASN A 191 22.61 -19.38 13.71
N PHE A 192 23.58 -20.05 13.09
CA PHE A 192 24.96 -19.62 13.09
C PHE A 192 25.13 -18.26 12.39
N ALA A 193 24.61 -18.12 11.16
CA ALA A 193 24.66 -16.87 10.42
C ALA A 193 23.95 -15.72 11.19
N LEU A 194 22.83 -16.02 11.86
CA LEU A 194 22.13 -15.07 12.71
C LEU A 194 23.00 -14.64 13.89
N GLY A 195 23.59 -15.59 14.61
CA GLY A 195 24.49 -15.30 15.72
C GLY A 195 25.67 -14.42 15.28
N VAL A 196 26.29 -14.74 14.13
CA VAL A 196 27.38 -13.95 13.55
C VAL A 196 26.94 -12.52 13.24
N LEU A 197 25.78 -12.34 12.60
CA LEU A 197 25.25 -11.01 12.29
C LEU A 197 25.01 -10.20 13.56
N LEU A 198 24.40 -10.82 14.58
CA LEU A 198 24.09 -10.14 15.85
C LEU A 198 25.35 -9.81 16.67
N THR A 199 26.41 -10.62 16.56
CA THR A 199 27.61 -10.49 17.41
C THR A 199 28.71 -9.64 16.76
N HIS A 200 28.78 -9.60 15.43
CA HIS A 200 29.86 -8.97 14.68
C HIS A 200 29.38 -7.98 13.62
N GLU A 201 28.16 -7.48 13.74
CA GLU A 201 27.53 -6.55 12.80
C GLU A 201 28.48 -5.45 12.31
N ASP A 202 29.18 -4.78 13.24
CA ASP A 202 30.06 -3.64 12.99
C ASP A 202 31.40 -4.02 12.32
N ARG A 203 31.80 -5.30 12.41
CA ARG A 203 33.10 -5.80 11.95
C ARG A 203 33.03 -6.62 10.66
N LEU A 204 31.84 -6.99 10.20
CA LEU A 204 31.63 -7.70 8.94
C LEU A 204 31.77 -6.75 7.75
N THR A 205 32.52 -7.16 6.72
CA THR A 205 32.50 -6.47 5.43
C THR A 205 31.11 -6.56 4.79
N PRO A 206 30.72 -5.67 3.86
CA PRO A 206 29.41 -5.75 3.19
C PRO A 206 29.14 -7.13 2.55
N LYS A 207 30.14 -7.72 1.88
CA LYS A 207 30.04 -9.05 1.26
C LYS A 207 29.84 -10.18 2.27
N GLU A 208 30.47 -10.08 3.45
CA GLU A 208 30.30 -11.07 4.52
C GLU A 208 28.92 -10.95 5.14
N PHE A 209 28.49 -9.72 5.43
CA PHE A 209 27.14 -9.44 5.93
C PHE A 209 26.07 -9.95 4.96
N ASP A 210 26.23 -9.70 3.65
CA ASP A 210 25.33 -10.20 2.61
C ASP A 210 25.19 -11.70 2.64
N ARG A 211 26.32 -12.41 2.74
CA ARG A 211 26.31 -13.86 2.73
C ARG A 211 25.67 -14.42 4.00
N CYS A 212 25.93 -13.84 5.16
CA CYS A 212 25.24 -14.21 6.39
C CYS A 212 23.74 -13.97 6.26
N LEU A 213 23.35 -12.80 5.73
CA LEU A 213 21.96 -12.42 5.58
C LEU A 213 21.22 -13.36 4.61
N ASP A 214 21.85 -13.73 3.49
CA ASP A 214 21.29 -14.68 2.53
C ASP A 214 21.03 -16.04 3.19
N VAL A 215 21.99 -16.54 3.99
CA VAL A 215 21.83 -17.80 4.76
C VAL A 215 20.71 -17.67 5.81
N CYS A 216 20.61 -16.53 6.50
CA CYS A 216 19.48 -16.28 7.40
C CYS A 216 18.14 -16.28 6.66
N CYS A 217 18.09 -15.67 5.47
CA CYS A 217 16.90 -15.58 4.62
C CYS A 217 16.41 -16.92 4.06
N GLU A 218 17.26 -17.94 4.03
CA GLU A 218 16.90 -19.32 3.65
C GLU A 218 16.14 -20.07 4.76
N ARG A 219 16.12 -19.53 5.98
CA ARG A 219 15.44 -20.16 7.13
C ARG A 219 13.94 -20.27 6.87
N ARG A 220 13.42 -21.49 7.00
CA ARG A 220 11.97 -21.76 6.95
C ARG A 220 11.26 -21.45 8.27
N ASP A 221 11.99 -21.55 9.38
CA ASP A 221 11.46 -21.30 10.72
C ASP A 221 11.51 -19.81 11.07
N ARG A 222 10.56 -19.38 11.92
CA ARG A 222 10.47 -17.97 12.37
C ARG A 222 11.73 -17.57 13.14
N VAL A 223 12.27 -16.39 12.81
CA VAL A 223 13.27 -15.69 13.62
C VAL A 223 12.52 -14.95 14.72
N PRO A 224 12.94 -15.02 16.00
CA PRO A 224 12.23 -14.31 17.05
C PRO A 224 12.30 -12.79 16.82
N THR A 225 11.26 -12.06 17.24
CA THR A 225 11.06 -10.66 16.88
C THR A 225 12.20 -9.74 17.29
N THR A 226 12.82 -10.00 18.44
CA THR A 226 13.97 -9.25 18.96
C THR A 226 15.18 -9.30 18.03
N GLU A 227 15.50 -10.48 17.53
CA GLU A 227 16.60 -10.75 16.61
C GLU A 227 16.27 -10.19 15.22
N ALA A 228 15.04 -10.35 14.75
CA ALA A 228 14.58 -9.79 13.48
C ALA A 228 14.68 -8.25 13.47
N ARG A 229 14.33 -7.58 14.57
CA ARG A 229 14.48 -6.13 14.73
C ARG A 229 15.94 -5.71 14.72
N THR A 230 16.80 -6.43 15.44
CA THR A 230 18.24 -6.13 15.47
C THR A 230 18.86 -6.25 14.08
N LEU A 231 18.54 -7.33 13.36
CA LEU A 231 18.93 -7.50 11.96
C LEU A 231 18.41 -6.38 11.05
N LEU A 232 17.17 -5.94 11.27
CA LEU A 232 16.58 -4.87 10.48
C LEU A 232 17.30 -3.53 10.71
N ILE A 233 17.63 -3.18 11.95
CA ILE A 233 18.45 -2.00 12.29
C ILE A 233 19.79 -2.09 11.56
N ALA A 234 20.43 -3.27 11.60
CA ALA A 234 21.69 -3.53 10.94
C ALA A 234 21.63 -3.37 9.41
N CYS A 235 20.52 -3.80 8.80
CA CYS A 235 20.33 -3.66 7.37
C CYS A 235 20.07 -2.19 6.98
N LEU A 236 19.33 -1.45 7.80
CA LEU A 236 19.04 -0.04 7.55
C LEU A 236 20.29 0.85 7.69
N SER A 237 21.15 0.58 8.69
CA SER A 237 22.40 1.31 8.88
C SER A 237 23.35 1.19 7.68
N ARG A 238 23.21 0.11 6.90
CA ARG A 238 24.02 -0.19 5.71
C ARG A 238 23.33 0.13 4.38
N SER A 239 22.16 0.75 4.39
CA SER A 239 21.42 1.18 3.18
C SER A 239 21.09 0.02 2.21
N TYR A 240 20.68 -1.13 2.75
CA TYR A 240 20.35 -2.31 1.95
C TYR A 240 19.08 -2.17 1.08
N GLU A 241 19.02 -2.98 0.01
CA GLU A 241 17.89 -3.05 -0.91
C GLU A 241 16.56 -3.40 -0.22
N VAL A 242 15.49 -2.74 -0.65
CA VAL A 242 14.12 -2.83 -0.10
C VAL A 242 13.56 -4.26 -0.10
N ASP A 243 13.90 -5.06 -1.11
CA ASP A 243 13.40 -6.43 -1.27
C ASP A 243 13.93 -7.36 -0.18
N ARG A 244 15.19 -7.18 0.23
CA ARG A 244 15.81 -7.93 1.34
C ARG A 244 15.22 -7.52 2.68
N LEU A 245 15.01 -6.22 2.87
CA LEU A 245 14.34 -5.69 4.07
C LEU A 245 12.92 -6.24 4.22
N THR A 246 12.20 -6.45 3.12
CA THR A 246 10.79 -6.92 3.15
C THR A 246 10.64 -8.26 3.88
N LYS A 247 11.53 -9.22 3.65
CA LYS A 247 11.47 -10.53 4.34
C LYS A 247 11.69 -10.38 5.85
N LEU A 248 12.68 -9.58 6.24
CA LEU A 248 12.96 -9.29 7.65
C LEU A 248 11.81 -8.53 8.32
N LEU A 249 11.24 -7.54 7.62
CA LEU A 249 10.07 -6.78 8.06
C LEU A 249 8.86 -7.70 8.24
N THR A 250 8.68 -8.68 7.36
CA THR A 250 7.64 -9.71 7.49
C THR A 250 7.83 -10.53 8.75
N TRP A 251 9.03 -11.03 9.01
CA TRP A 251 9.32 -11.78 10.24
C TRP A 251 9.12 -10.93 11.49
N ALA A 252 9.67 -9.71 11.52
CA ALA A 252 9.55 -8.81 12.67
C ALA A 252 8.10 -8.40 12.97
N SER A 253 7.23 -8.42 11.97
CA SER A 253 5.81 -8.09 12.12
C SER A 253 4.96 -9.23 12.67
N GLN A 254 5.35 -10.49 12.45
CA GLN A 254 4.47 -11.65 12.69
C GLN A 254 4.13 -11.94 14.15
N GLU A 255 4.93 -11.49 15.11
CA GLU A 255 4.65 -11.75 16.53
C GLU A 255 4.04 -10.56 17.27
N ASP A 256 4.36 -9.32 16.88
CA ASP A 256 3.87 -8.12 17.57
C ASP A 256 3.90 -6.87 16.68
N TYR A 257 2.78 -6.61 15.99
CA TYR A 257 2.58 -5.38 15.20
C TYR A 257 2.62 -4.12 16.05
N LYS A 258 2.11 -4.17 17.30
CA LYS A 258 1.95 -3.00 18.17
C LYS A 258 3.28 -2.38 18.56
N SER A 259 4.28 -3.19 18.89
CA SER A 259 5.61 -2.67 19.18
C SER A 259 6.47 -2.46 17.93
N PHE A 260 6.05 -2.98 16.78
CA PHE A 260 6.76 -2.82 15.50
C PHE A 260 6.48 -1.47 14.83
N VAL A 261 5.25 -0.95 14.92
CA VAL A 261 4.87 0.35 14.36
C VAL A 261 5.68 1.53 14.93
N PRO A 262 5.81 1.68 16.27
CA PRO A 262 6.66 2.72 16.86
C PRO A 262 8.12 2.60 16.43
N PHE A 263 8.59 1.36 16.20
CA PHE A 263 9.93 1.10 15.71
C PHE A 263 10.12 1.61 14.27
N ILE A 264 9.18 1.31 13.35
CA ILE A 264 9.21 1.79 11.96
C ILE A 264 9.26 3.32 11.92
N LEU A 265 8.36 3.96 12.68
CA LEU A 265 8.25 5.41 12.71
C LEU A 265 9.46 6.07 13.36
N GLY A 266 9.98 5.50 14.46
CA GLY A 266 11.18 6.00 15.14
C GLY A 266 12.48 5.81 14.37
N LYS A 267 12.51 4.93 13.36
CA LYS A 267 13.67 4.66 12.51
C LYS A 267 13.55 5.25 11.10
N ASP A 268 12.54 6.08 10.86
CA ASP A 268 12.37 6.77 9.59
C ASP A 268 12.14 5.85 8.37
N ILE A 269 11.63 4.64 8.61
CA ILE A 269 11.43 3.65 7.55
C ILE A 269 10.19 4.01 6.74
N SER A 270 10.34 4.13 5.42
CA SER A 270 9.24 4.41 4.48
C SER A 270 8.19 3.31 4.51
N VAL A 271 6.94 3.63 4.86
CA VAL A 271 5.81 2.67 4.93
C VAL A 271 5.49 1.97 3.60
N PHE A 272 6.01 2.46 2.47
CA PHE A 272 5.84 1.83 1.17
C PHE A 272 6.36 0.37 1.09
N PHE A 273 7.25 -0.06 2.00
CA PHE A 273 7.70 -1.46 2.04
C PHE A 273 6.54 -2.45 2.23
N LEU A 274 5.42 -1.99 2.81
CA LEU A 274 4.22 -2.78 3.01
C LEU A 274 3.71 -3.38 1.69
N ALA A 275 3.92 -2.70 0.56
CA ALA A 275 3.53 -3.15 -0.78
C ALA A 275 4.05 -4.56 -1.12
N ASN A 276 5.20 -4.95 -0.59
CA ASN A 276 5.83 -6.23 -0.88
C ASN A 276 5.46 -7.33 0.15
N MET A 277 4.63 -7.03 1.15
CA MET A 277 4.22 -7.99 2.18
C MET A 277 2.96 -8.77 1.76
N ALA A 278 2.67 -9.88 2.45
CA ALA A 278 1.38 -10.55 2.32
C ALA A 278 0.23 -9.63 2.80
N SER A 279 -0.95 -9.74 2.17
CA SER A 279 -2.09 -8.83 2.42
C SER A 279 -2.51 -8.80 3.90
N GLU A 280 -2.53 -9.95 4.58
CA GLU A 280 -2.88 -10.06 6.00
C GLU A 280 -1.94 -9.23 6.90
N HIS A 281 -0.63 -9.36 6.72
CA HIS A 281 0.37 -8.63 7.50
C HIS A 281 0.34 -7.13 7.18
N ARG A 282 0.21 -6.80 5.89
CA ARG A 282 0.13 -5.41 5.45
C ARG A 282 -1.04 -4.68 6.08
N ALA A 283 -2.22 -5.28 6.08
CA ALA A 283 -3.41 -4.68 6.67
C ALA A 283 -3.31 -4.52 8.18
N ALA A 284 -2.76 -5.52 8.88
CA ALA A 284 -2.54 -5.44 10.32
C ALA A 284 -1.56 -4.30 10.70
N ILE A 285 -0.42 -4.20 10.00
CA ILE A 285 0.55 -3.12 10.24
C ILE A 285 -0.04 -1.76 9.87
N PHE A 286 -0.76 -1.67 8.75
CA PHE A 286 -1.41 -0.43 8.32
C PHE A 286 -2.47 0.04 9.32
N GLN A 287 -3.27 -0.88 9.87
CA GLN A 287 -4.25 -0.56 10.90
C GLN A 287 -3.57 -0.04 12.18
N GLU A 288 -2.54 -0.73 12.66
CA GLU A 288 -1.77 -0.30 13.84
C GLU A 288 -1.04 1.04 13.60
N LEU A 289 -0.60 1.34 12.37
CA LEU A 289 -0.07 2.65 11.98
C LEU A 289 -1.11 3.76 12.14
N LEU A 290 -2.32 3.53 11.63
CA LEU A 290 -3.41 4.49 11.78
C LEU A 290 -3.81 4.68 13.25
N ASP A 291 -3.90 3.59 14.02
CA ASP A 291 -4.17 3.63 15.46
C ASP A 291 -3.09 4.40 16.23
N PHE A 292 -1.81 4.22 15.87
CA PHE A 292 -0.70 4.95 16.47
C PHE A 292 -0.75 6.46 16.19
N TRP A 293 -1.14 6.86 14.98
CA TRP A 293 -1.31 8.27 14.63
C TRP A 293 -2.49 8.92 15.35
N GLY A 294 -3.47 8.12 15.76
CA GLY A 294 -4.61 8.54 16.58
C GLY A 294 -5.84 8.84 15.74
N GLY A 295 -6.54 9.93 16.09
CA GLY A 295 -7.83 10.25 15.47
C GLY A 295 -7.74 10.75 14.02
N PRO A 296 -8.89 10.82 13.31
CA PRO A 296 -9.01 11.30 11.93
C PRO A 296 -8.21 12.56 11.60
N GLU A 297 -8.27 13.58 12.47
CA GLU A 297 -7.62 14.87 12.27
C GLU A 297 -6.10 14.74 12.13
N LYS A 298 -5.49 13.88 12.97
CA LYS A 298 -4.04 13.63 12.95
C LYS A 298 -3.66 12.80 11.72
N ILE A 299 -4.49 11.83 11.34
CA ILE A 299 -4.27 11.03 10.14
C ILE A 299 -4.26 11.93 8.90
N VAL A 300 -5.23 12.84 8.76
CA VAL A 300 -5.28 13.82 7.66
C VAL A 300 -4.02 14.68 7.62
N ALA A 301 -3.62 15.25 8.76
CA ALA A 301 -2.41 16.07 8.85
C ALA A 301 -1.16 15.30 8.42
N ILE A 302 -1.03 14.04 8.84
CA ILE A 302 0.12 13.18 8.49
C ILE A 302 0.13 12.79 7.00
N ILE A 303 -1.04 12.49 6.40
CA ILE A 303 -1.13 12.22 4.96
C ILE A 303 -0.83 13.49 4.16
N ARG A 304 -1.24 14.66 4.64
CA ARG A 304 -0.99 15.97 4.00
C ARG A 304 0.50 16.31 4.00
N GLU A 305 1.19 16.11 5.12
CA GLU A 305 2.63 16.33 5.24
C GLU A 305 3.46 15.28 4.47
N ASP A 306 2.79 14.31 3.82
CA ASP A 306 3.35 13.19 3.06
C ASP A 306 4.53 12.51 3.77
N HIS A 307 4.47 12.45 5.12
CA HIS A 307 5.71 12.58 5.89
C HIS A 307 6.78 11.58 5.45
N LYS A 308 6.45 10.32 5.06
CA LYS A 308 7.34 9.34 4.37
C LYS A 308 6.62 8.33 3.45
N LYS A 309 5.95 8.80 2.37
CA LYS A 309 5.35 7.99 1.28
C LYS A 309 4.03 7.26 1.59
N ILE A 310 3.19 7.83 2.44
CA ILE A 310 1.85 7.28 2.71
C ILE A 310 0.99 7.43 1.45
N GLN A 311 1.02 8.59 0.78
CA GLN A 311 0.24 8.78 -0.44
C GLN A 311 0.64 7.79 -1.54
N SER A 312 1.92 7.47 -1.66
CA SER A 312 2.39 6.43 -2.60
C SER A 312 1.84 5.05 -2.24
N LEU A 313 1.82 4.70 -0.95
CA LEU A 313 1.24 3.44 -0.49
C LEU A 313 -0.27 3.38 -0.77
N LEU A 314 -1.00 4.47 -0.51
CA LEU A 314 -2.44 4.56 -0.77
C LEU A 314 -2.73 4.43 -2.28
N ARG A 315 -2.00 5.15 -3.13
CA ARG A 315 -2.12 5.03 -4.60
C ARG A 315 -1.80 3.62 -5.08
N TRP A 316 -0.75 3.00 -4.53
CA TRP A 316 -0.44 1.60 -4.83
C TRP A 316 -1.58 0.67 -4.42
N ALA A 317 -2.15 0.84 -3.22
CA ALA A 317 -3.26 0.04 -2.72
C ALA A 317 -4.52 0.18 -3.59
N ILE A 318 -4.81 1.40 -4.07
CA ILE A 318 -5.87 1.67 -5.06
C ILE A 318 -5.61 0.89 -6.35
N CYS A 319 -4.41 1.01 -6.93
CA CYS A 319 -4.08 0.33 -8.18
C CYS A 319 -4.12 -1.21 -8.08
N GLN A 320 -3.80 -1.76 -6.90
CA GLN A 320 -3.83 -3.21 -6.66
C GLN A 320 -5.20 -3.73 -6.19
N GLY A 321 -6.15 -2.85 -5.86
CA GLY A 321 -7.44 -3.23 -5.29
C GLY A 321 -7.30 -3.97 -3.96
N ASP A 322 -6.38 -3.53 -3.10
CA ASP A 322 -6.05 -4.24 -1.86
C ASP A 322 -7.14 -4.09 -0.79
N ALA A 323 -8.12 -5.00 -0.83
CA ALA A 323 -9.31 -4.97 0.00
C ALA A 323 -9.03 -4.80 1.50
N ALA A 324 -7.90 -5.33 1.99
CA ALA A 324 -7.58 -5.33 3.42
C ALA A 324 -7.16 -3.93 3.93
N ILE A 325 -6.38 -3.16 3.15
CA ILE A 325 -6.13 -1.74 3.44
C ILE A 325 -7.42 -0.94 3.29
N CYS A 326 -8.17 -1.18 2.20
CA CYS A 326 -9.37 -0.41 1.89
C CYS A 326 -10.53 -0.62 2.89
N ALA A 327 -10.57 -1.77 3.57
CA ALA A 327 -11.56 -2.10 4.60
C ALA A 327 -11.24 -1.49 5.97
N SER A 328 -10.10 -0.82 6.14
CA SER A 328 -9.69 -0.26 7.42
C SER A 328 -10.76 0.69 7.97
N LYS A 329 -11.10 0.48 9.26
CA LYS A 329 -12.06 1.31 9.98
C LYS A 329 -11.59 2.76 10.06
N ASN A 330 -10.31 2.98 10.36
CA ASN A 330 -9.75 4.31 10.53
C ASN A 330 -9.70 5.07 9.21
N VAL A 331 -9.46 4.41 8.08
CA VAL A 331 -9.57 5.04 6.75
C VAL A 331 -10.99 5.58 6.54
N ARG A 332 -12.01 4.77 6.83
CA ARG A 332 -13.42 5.18 6.64
C ARG A 332 -13.82 6.30 7.58
N GLU A 333 -13.45 6.23 8.85
CA GLU A 333 -13.69 7.31 9.81
C GLU A 333 -12.95 8.59 9.44
N THR A 334 -11.74 8.46 8.89
CA THR A 334 -10.97 9.60 8.36
C THR A 334 -11.66 10.21 7.14
N LEU A 335 -12.14 9.38 6.21
CA LEU A 335 -12.90 9.86 5.06
C LEU A 335 -14.19 10.57 5.48
N SER A 336 -14.97 9.99 6.40
CA SER A 336 -16.16 10.64 6.96
C SER A 336 -15.81 12.00 7.55
N HIS A 337 -14.73 12.07 8.35
CA HIS A 337 -14.30 13.32 8.96
C HIS A 337 -13.92 14.39 7.93
N VAL A 338 -13.21 14.02 6.85
CA VAL A 338 -12.85 14.96 5.79
C VAL A 338 -14.08 15.45 5.03
N VAL A 339 -15.09 14.59 4.82
CA VAL A 339 -16.31 14.95 4.10
C VAL A 339 -17.30 15.74 4.97
N ASP A 340 -17.43 15.39 6.25
CA ASP A 340 -18.34 16.05 7.20
C ASP A 340 -17.77 17.40 7.71
N GLY A 341 -16.45 17.58 7.65
CA GLY A 341 -15.78 18.81 8.08
C GLY A 341 -15.72 19.89 7.00
N GLU A 342 -15.62 21.16 7.42
CA GLU A 342 -15.28 22.30 6.52
C GLU A 342 -13.86 22.23 5.94
N LEU A 343 -13.13 21.13 6.20
CA LEU A 343 -11.75 20.92 5.75
C LEU A 343 -11.60 20.85 4.22
N TYR A 344 -12.70 20.72 3.48
CA TYR A 344 -12.70 20.86 2.03
C TYR A 344 -12.08 22.20 1.57
N GLU A 345 -12.33 23.29 2.29
CA GLU A 345 -11.82 24.62 1.92
C GLU A 345 -10.33 24.81 2.28
N THR A 346 -9.76 23.96 3.14
CA THR A 346 -8.41 24.17 3.71
C THR A 346 -7.26 23.48 2.94
N GLY A 347 -7.51 23.03 1.72
CA GLY A 347 -6.49 22.37 0.88
C GLY A 347 -6.38 20.85 1.11
N ASP A 348 -7.31 20.24 1.85
CA ASP A 348 -7.35 18.79 2.09
C ASP A 348 -8.04 17.97 1.01
N ALA A 349 -8.53 18.64 -0.05
CA ALA A 349 -9.23 17.99 -1.15
C ALA A 349 -8.45 16.79 -1.73
N GLN A 350 -7.13 16.89 -1.85
CA GLN A 350 -6.30 15.79 -2.37
C GLN A 350 -6.24 14.57 -1.44
N VAL A 351 -6.20 14.80 -0.12
CA VAL A 351 -6.21 13.72 0.88
C VAL A 351 -7.58 13.04 0.86
N GLY A 352 -8.65 13.82 0.86
CA GLY A 352 -10.02 13.34 0.75
C GLY A 352 -10.26 12.51 -0.51
N GLN A 353 -9.82 13.01 -1.67
CA GLN A 353 -9.86 12.28 -2.95
C GLN A 353 -9.11 10.94 -2.87
N THR A 354 -7.90 10.93 -2.32
CA THR A 354 -7.10 9.70 -2.21
C THR A 354 -7.79 8.67 -1.29
N LEU A 355 -8.33 9.11 -0.15
CA LEU A 355 -9.07 8.24 0.77
C LEU A 355 -10.38 7.73 0.15
N PHE A 356 -11.06 8.58 -0.61
CA PHE A 356 -12.28 8.22 -1.34
C PHE A 356 -12.00 7.15 -2.39
N SER A 357 -11.01 7.34 -3.25
CA SER A 357 -10.58 6.35 -4.25
C SER A 357 -10.16 5.03 -3.59
N LEU A 358 -9.51 5.08 -2.42
CA LEU A 358 -9.14 3.89 -1.65
C LEU A 358 -10.38 3.13 -1.14
N CYS A 359 -11.31 3.81 -0.48
CA CYS A 359 -12.56 3.19 -0.03
C CYS A 359 -13.37 2.62 -1.19
N PHE A 360 -13.37 3.30 -2.34
CA PHE A 360 -14.05 2.85 -3.55
C PHE A 360 -13.44 1.57 -4.10
N ALA A 361 -12.11 1.52 -4.26
CA ALA A 361 -11.39 0.34 -4.75
C ALA A 361 -11.63 -0.89 -3.87
N GLY A 362 -11.87 -0.70 -2.56
CA GLY A 362 -12.21 -1.78 -1.64
C GLY A 362 -13.69 -2.17 -1.60
N THR A 363 -14.57 -1.56 -2.38
CA THR A 363 -16.04 -1.72 -2.32
C THR A 363 -16.65 -1.44 -0.93
N ASN A 364 -15.97 -0.64 -0.11
CA ASN A 364 -16.32 -0.40 1.30
C ASN A 364 -16.70 1.07 1.56
N LEU A 365 -17.34 1.72 0.58
CA LEU A 365 -17.74 3.11 0.73
C LEU A 365 -18.88 3.24 1.76
N PRO A 366 -18.74 4.10 2.78
CA PRO A 366 -19.83 4.36 3.71
C PRO A 366 -21.06 4.94 2.97
N THR A 367 -22.24 4.37 3.21
CA THR A 367 -23.47 4.75 2.50
C THR A 367 -23.87 6.20 2.76
N ASN A 368 -23.59 6.72 3.96
CA ASN A 368 -23.86 8.10 4.34
C ASN A 368 -22.97 9.11 3.62
N ILE A 369 -21.81 8.69 3.12
CA ILE A 369 -20.86 9.60 2.45
C ILE A 369 -21.30 9.90 1.02
N VAL A 370 -21.97 8.97 0.34
CA VAL A 370 -22.36 9.10 -1.09
C VAL A 370 -23.14 10.40 -1.36
N GLU A 371 -23.98 10.82 -0.41
CA GLU A 371 -24.78 12.05 -0.50
C GLU A 371 -24.03 13.33 -0.09
N THR A 372 -22.81 13.23 0.41
CA THR A 372 -22.00 14.39 0.85
C THR A 372 -20.72 14.57 0.05
N ILE A 373 -20.34 13.60 -0.80
CA ILE A 373 -19.12 13.68 -1.63
C ILE A 373 -19.18 14.86 -2.62
N PRO A 374 -18.12 15.69 -2.68
CA PRO A 374 -17.98 16.71 -3.72
C PRO A 374 -17.99 16.09 -5.13
N VAL A 375 -18.70 16.73 -6.06
CA VAL A 375 -18.84 16.24 -7.45
C VAL A 375 -17.48 16.20 -8.15
N GLU A 376 -16.56 17.09 -7.79
CA GLU A 376 -15.22 17.16 -8.36
C GLU A 376 -14.40 15.90 -8.07
N TRP A 377 -14.67 15.21 -6.95
CA TRP A 377 -13.97 13.98 -6.58
C TRP A 377 -14.42 12.78 -7.40
N LEU A 378 -15.62 12.82 -7.96
CA LEU A 378 -16.14 11.76 -8.84
C LEU A 378 -15.31 11.64 -10.13
N LYS A 379 -14.63 12.71 -10.55
CA LYS A 379 -13.76 12.72 -11.74
C LYS A 379 -12.58 11.75 -11.59
N GLU A 380 -12.00 11.65 -10.40
CA GLU A 380 -10.86 10.75 -10.13
C GLU A 380 -11.24 9.26 -10.18
N LEU A 381 -12.52 8.94 -9.95
CA LEU A 381 -12.99 7.55 -10.07
C LEU A 381 -13.15 7.11 -11.52
N MET A 382 -13.21 8.03 -12.49
CA MET A 382 -13.42 7.67 -13.90
C MET A 382 -12.32 6.77 -14.46
N ASP A 383 -11.11 6.85 -13.89
CA ASP A 383 -9.97 6.02 -14.29
C ASP A 383 -9.94 4.66 -13.57
N LEU A 384 -10.81 4.44 -12.57
CA LEU A 384 -10.89 3.20 -11.84
C LEU A 384 -11.84 2.22 -12.53
N ARG A 385 -11.34 1.01 -12.79
CA ARG A 385 -12.11 -0.06 -13.44
C ARG A 385 -13.33 -0.46 -12.60
N GLY A 386 -14.51 -0.47 -13.20
CA GLY A 386 -15.75 -0.88 -12.53
C GLY A 386 -16.39 0.24 -11.69
N SER A 387 -15.91 1.48 -11.81
CA SER A 387 -16.52 2.64 -11.17
C SER A 387 -17.80 3.10 -11.83
N GLU A 388 -18.05 2.69 -13.06
CA GLU A 388 -19.11 3.21 -13.91
C GLU A 388 -20.51 3.06 -13.28
N PRO A 389 -20.91 1.89 -12.75
CA PRO A 389 -22.23 1.74 -12.11
C PRO A 389 -22.39 2.61 -10.86
N PHE A 390 -21.35 2.71 -10.03
CA PHE A 390 -21.39 3.53 -8.82
C PHE A 390 -21.46 5.02 -9.15
N LEU A 391 -20.62 5.46 -10.09
CA LEU A 391 -20.61 6.83 -10.57
C LEU A 391 -21.96 7.20 -11.19
N SER A 392 -22.53 6.32 -12.01
CA SER A 392 -23.83 6.60 -12.63
C SER A 392 -24.96 6.69 -11.59
N SER A 393 -25.02 5.77 -10.63
CA SER A 393 -26.05 5.81 -9.58
C SER A 393 -25.89 7.04 -8.67
N THR A 394 -24.65 7.39 -8.33
CA THR A 394 -24.35 8.57 -7.50
C THR A 394 -24.71 9.87 -8.23
N LEU A 395 -24.34 10.00 -9.50
CA LEU A 395 -24.69 11.15 -10.32
C LEU A 395 -26.22 11.27 -10.47
N LEU A 396 -26.93 10.18 -10.70
CA LEU A 396 -28.40 10.18 -10.77
C LEU A 396 -29.03 10.66 -9.46
N LEU A 397 -28.57 10.15 -8.32
CA LEU A 397 -29.07 10.58 -7.01
C LEU A 397 -28.83 12.08 -6.78
N ARG A 398 -27.65 12.59 -7.16
CA ARG A 398 -27.33 14.02 -7.06
C ARG A 398 -28.17 14.88 -8.00
N MET A 399 -28.43 14.39 -9.20
CA MET A 399 -29.31 15.06 -10.16
C MET A 399 -30.74 15.16 -9.63
N GLU A 400 -31.24 14.14 -8.92
CA GLU A 400 -32.58 14.17 -8.31
C GLU A 400 -32.73 15.19 -7.20
N GLN A 401 -31.67 15.36 -6.41
CA GLN A 401 -31.62 16.33 -5.31
C GLN A 401 -31.41 17.76 -5.81
N CYS A 402 -31.05 17.95 -7.09
CA CYS A 402 -30.83 19.28 -7.65
C CYS A 402 -32.15 19.90 -8.09
N GLU A 403 -32.71 20.78 -7.24
CA GLU A 403 -34.00 21.45 -7.51
C GLU A 403 -33.88 22.73 -8.36
N ASP A 404 -32.66 23.24 -8.56
CA ASP A 404 -32.42 24.59 -9.05
C ASP A 404 -31.80 24.65 -10.46
N SER A 405 -31.88 25.84 -11.05
CA SER A 405 -31.26 26.20 -12.35
C SER A 405 -29.73 26.03 -12.38
N THR A 406 -29.08 25.89 -11.23
CA THR A 406 -27.62 25.69 -11.08
C THR A 406 -27.12 24.31 -11.52
N PHE A 407 -28.01 23.42 -11.93
CA PHE A 407 -27.68 22.10 -12.47
C PHE A 407 -26.59 22.16 -13.56
N LYS A 408 -26.66 23.13 -14.47
CA LYS A 408 -25.66 23.27 -15.55
C LYS A 408 -24.26 23.55 -15.00
N ASP A 409 -24.15 24.33 -13.93
CA ASP A 409 -22.88 24.80 -13.37
C ASP A 409 -22.23 23.73 -12.48
N LYS A 410 -23.04 22.89 -11.82
CA LYS A 410 -22.56 21.84 -10.91
C LYS A 410 -22.01 20.60 -11.62
N PHE A 411 -22.21 20.47 -12.92
CA PHE A 411 -22.07 19.19 -13.61
C PHE A 411 -21.35 19.19 -15.00
N PRO A 412 -20.35 20.03 -15.33
CA PRO A 412 -20.02 20.28 -16.75
C PRO A 412 -19.08 19.25 -17.43
N GLU A 413 -18.31 18.47 -16.65
CA GLU A 413 -17.17 17.66 -17.18
C GLU A 413 -17.20 16.15 -16.91
N VAL A 414 -17.87 15.66 -15.85
CA VAL A 414 -17.75 14.26 -15.39
C VAL A 414 -18.60 13.26 -16.22
N TRP A 415 -19.40 13.75 -17.17
CA TRP A 415 -20.56 13.01 -17.66
C TRP A 415 -20.23 11.96 -18.72
N CYS A 416 -19.43 12.30 -19.71
CA CYS A 416 -19.51 11.52 -20.95
C CYS A 416 -18.98 10.08 -20.91
N PRO A 417 -17.95 9.75 -20.12
CA PRO A 417 -17.44 8.36 -20.11
C PRO A 417 -18.28 7.38 -19.29
N VAL A 418 -19.02 7.86 -18.28
CA VAL A 418 -19.65 7.00 -17.25
C VAL A 418 -20.97 6.40 -17.74
N TRP A 419 -21.74 7.13 -18.55
CA TRP A 419 -23.10 6.77 -18.86
C TRP A 419 -23.24 5.59 -19.83
N GLY A 420 -22.19 5.22 -20.56
CA GLY A 420 -22.24 4.16 -21.58
C GLY A 420 -22.64 2.78 -21.06
N THR A 421 -22.58 2.55 -19.74
CA THR A 421 -22.93 1.29 -19.08
C THR A 421 -24.31 1.29 -18.43
N LEU A 422 -25.09 2.36 -18.56
CA LEU A 422 -26.42 2.46 -17.96
C LEU A 422 -27.37 1.37 -18.46
N GLN A 423 -28.15 0.82 -17.54
CA GLN A 423 -29.29 -0.03 -17.87
C GLN A 423 -30.51 0.84 -18.27
N GLU A 424 -31.54 0.21 -18.83
CA GLU A 424 -32.76 0.88 -19.30
C GLU A 424 -33.41 1.77 -18.23
N GLU A 425 -33.57 1.26 -17.01
CA GLU A 425 -34.22 1.98 -15.91
C GLU A 425 -33.45 3.26 -15.52
N ASP A 426 -32.13 3.15 -15.36
CA ASP A 426 -31.27 4.29 -15.02
C ASP A 426 -31.17 5.29 -16.17
N CYS A 427 -31.15 4.81 -17.43
CA CYS A 427 -31.18 5.67 -18.61
C CYS A 427 -32.50 6.44 -18.70
N PHE A 428 -33.63 5.76 -18.48
CA PHE A 428 -34.96 6.38 -18.45
C PHE A 428 -35.04 7.45 -17.36
N ARG A 429 -34.54 7.13 -16.15
CA ARG A 429 -34.44 8.05 -15.02
C ARG A 429 -33.57 9.27 -15.35
N ALA A 430 -32.40 9.06 -15.97
CA ALA A 430 -31.51 10.14 -16.41
C ALA A 430 -32.21 11.09 -17.39
N VAL A 431 -32.88 10.55 -18.41
CA VAL A 431 -33.61 11.34 -19.41
C VAL A 431 -34.76 12.11 -18.76
N GLY A 432 -35.47 11.49 -17.82
CA GLY A 432 -36.54 12.16 -17.07
C GLY A 432 -36.05 13.33 -16.23
N LEU A 433 -34.86 13.24 -15.63
CA LEU A 433 -34.25 14.35 -14.89
C LEU A 433 -33.84 15.49 -15.81
N VAL A 434 -33.28 15.18 -16.98
CA VAL A 434 -32.96 16.19 -18.00
C VAL A 434 -34.24 16.89 -18.49
N ALA A 435 -35.31 16.14 -18.74
CA ALA A 435 -36.60 16.69 -19.14
C ALA A 435 -37.19 17.60 -18.06
N ARG A 436 -37.19 17.15 -16.80
CA ARG A 436 -37.63 17.95 -15.65
C ARG A 436 -36.83 19.24 -15.52
N TRP A 437 -35.50 19.17 -15.66
CA TRP A 437 -34.64 20.35 -15.59
C TRP A 437 -34.91 21.34 -16.74
N CYS A 438 -35.03 20.85 -17.98
CA CYS A 438 -35.37 21.68 -19.13
C CYS A 438 -36.73 22.39 -18.96
N LYS A 439 -37.69 21.72 -18.31
CA LYS A 439 -38.98 22.33 -17.94
C LYS A 439 -38.83 23.46 -16.92
N LEU A 440 -37.94 23.30 -15.93
CA LEU A 440 -37.71 24.30 -14.87
C LEU A 440 -36.99 25.54 -15.39
N VAL A 441 -35.94 25.36 -16.19
CA VAL A 441 -35.12 26.48 -16.70
C VAL A 441 -35.73 27.11 -17.97
N GLY A 442 -36.56 26.36 -18.68
CA GLY A 442 -37.01 26.72 -20.02
C GLY A 442 -35.98 26.31 -21.08
N LEU A 443 -36.46 25.90 -22.25
CA LEU A 443 -35.65 25.47 -23.40
C LEU A 443 -35.09 26.68 -24.17
N ASP A 444 -34.25 27.48 -23.52
CA ASP A 444 -33.44 28.46 -24.24
C ASP A 444 -32.28 27.80 -25.00
N ARG A 445 -31.51 28.60 -25.75
CA ARG A 445 -30.39 28.11 -26.56
C ARG A 445 -29.34 27.37 -25.73
N ASP A 446 -29.09 27.83 -24.51
CA ASP A 446 -28.04 27.34 -23.64
C ASP A 446 -28.47 26.08 -22.90
N ALA A 447 -29.71 26.05 -22.42
CA ALA A 447 -30.32 24.87 -21.81
C ALA A 447 -30.46 23.74 -22.84
N ALA A 448 -30.90 24.06 -24.06
CA ALA A 448 -30.98 23.08 -25.13
C ALA A 448 -29.59 22.54 -25.51
N ALA A 449 -28.57 23.40 -25.61
CA ALA A 449 -27.20 22.95 -25.91
C ALA A 449 -26.63 22.02 -24.83
N PHE A 450 -26.87 22.34 -23.55
CA PHE A 450 -26.47 21.49 -22.43
C PHE A 450 -27.21 20.15 -22.43
N ALA A 451 -28.55 20.16 -22.55
CA ALA A 451 -29.35 18.95 -22.60
C ALA A 451 -28.95 18.04 -23.77
N ILE A 452 -28.67 18.61 -24.95
CA ILE A 452 -28.15 17.87 -26.11
C ILE A 452 -26.80 17.21 -25.80
N LYS A 453 -25.88 17.94 -25.13
CA LYS A 453 -24.57 17.40 -24.75
C LYS A 453 -24.73 16.21 -23.80
N VAL A 454 -25.62 16.31 -22.81
CA VAL A 454 -25.95 15.24 -21.87
C VAL A 454 -26.55 14.04 -22.59
N LEU A 455 -27.61 14.25 -23.36
CA LEU A 455 -28.35 13.19 -24.06
C LEU A 455 -27.46 12.40 -25.04
N ARG A 456 -26.47 13.05 -25.67
CA ARG A 456 -25.49 12.38 -26.54
C ARG A 456 -24.62 11.37 -25.81
N CYS A 457 -24.41 11.56 -24.51
CA CYS A 457 -23.58 10.70 -23.70
C CYS A 457 -24.37 9.56 -23.03
N LEU A 458 -25.71 9.67 -22.96
CA LEU A 458 -26.57 8.58 -22.50
C LEU A 458 -26.74 7.51 -23.60
N PRO A 459 -26.80 6.22 -23.24
CA PRO A 459 -27.01 5.13 -24.20
C PRO A 459 -28.50 5.02 -24.51
N LEU A 460 -29.09 6.02 -25.16
CA LEU A 460 -30.53 6.10 -25.42
C LEU A 460 -31.07 4.88 -26.17
N ASN A 461 -30.23 4.22 -26.96
CA ASN A 461 -30.53 2.97 -27.67
C ASN A 461 -30.97 1.81 -26.75
N VAL A 462 -30.74 1.90 -25.44
CA VAL A 462 -31.20 0.87 -24.48
C VAL A 462 -32.65 1.07 -24.05
N LEU A 463 -33.25 2.20 -24.39
CA LEU A 463 -34.65 2.50 -24.09
C LEU A 463 -35.56 1.74 -25.06
N SER A 464 -36.57 1.06 -24.52
CA SER A 464 -37.51 0.26 -25.29
C SER A 464 -38.96 0.55 -24.90
N GLY A 465 -39.90 0.19 -25.79
CA GLY A 465 -41.34 0.22 -25.49
C GLY A 465 -41.82 1.57 -24.93
N PRO A 466 -42.53 1.60 -23.78
CA PRO A 466 -43.03 2.83 -23.17
C PRO A 466 -41.94 3.80 -22.70
N SER A 467 -40.76 3.29 -22.31
CA SER A 467 -39.64 4.11 -21.86
C SER A 467 -39.16 5.06 -22.96
N LEU A 468 -39.35 4.69 -24.22
CA LEU A 468 -38.94 5.46 -25.39
C LEU A 468 -39.74 6.76 -25.55
N ASP A 469 -40.98 6.82 -25.05
CA ASP A 469 -41.84 8.00 -25.23
C ASP A 469 -41.28 9.24 -24.51
N ILE A 470 -40.45 9.04 -23.48
CA ILE A 470 -39.79 10.14 -22.76
C ILE A 470 -38.84 10.94 -23.65
N ILE A 471 -38.23 10.33 -24.68
CA ILE A 471 -37.36 11.03 -25.64
C ILE A 471 -38.15 12.06 -26.45
N TYR A 472 -39.46 11.82 -26.63
CA TYR A 472 -40.37 12.71 -27.35
C TYR A 472 -41.15 13.65 -26.43
N SER A 473 -40.75 13.76 -25.16
CA SER A 473 -41.29 14.75 -24.23
C SER A 473 -41.18 16.18 -24.83
N PRO A 474 -42.22 17.04 -24.69
CA PRO A 474 -42.16 18.46 -25.08
C PRO A 474 -41.13 19.27 -24.28
N GLU A 475 -40.73 18.76 -23.11
CA GLU A 475 -39.71 19.36 -22.28
C GLU A 475 -38.28 19.12 -22.78
N LEU A 476 -38.04 18.18 -23.71
CA LEU A 476 -36.71 17.93 -24.26
C LEU A 476 -36.48 18.66 -25.61
N PRO A 477 -35.21 18.96 -25.94
CA PRO A 477 -34.86 19.44 -27.28
C PRO A 477 -35.27 18.43 -28.35
N VAL A 478 -35.76 18.90 -29.50
CA VAL A 478 -36.16 18.03 -30.64
C VAL A 478 -35.01 17.11 -31.08
N GLN A 479 -33.77 17.55 -30.89
CA GLN A 479 -32.56 16.80 -31.18
C GLN A 479 -32.42 15.51 -30.34
N ALA A 480 -33.15 15.35 -29.24
CA ALA A 480 -33.16 14.12 -28.44
C ALA A 480 -33.52 12.88 -29.29
N GLY A 481 -34.57 12.99 -30.11
CA GLY A 481 -34.97 11.92 -31.04
C GLY A 481 -33.91 11.63 -32.10
N ILE A 482 -33.25 12.68 -32.62
CA ILE A 482 -32.17 12.53 -33.60
C ILE A 482 -30.98 11.79 -32.99
N ILE A 483 -30.61 12.10 -31.75
CA ILE A 483 -29.52 11.43 -31.03
C ILE A 483 -29.83 9.94 -30.88
N TYR A 484 -31.04 9.60 -30.42
CA TYR A 484 -31.48 8.21 -30.28
C TYR A 484 -31.40 7.43 -31.59
N VAL A 485 -31.95 7.99 -32.68
CA VAL A 485 -31.85 7.41 -34.05
C VAL A 485 -30.40 7.20 -34.46
N THR A 486 -29.54 8.17 -34.19
CA THR A 486 -28.12 8.10 -34.55
C THR A 486 -27.42 6.97 -33.80
N GLN A 487 -27.71 6.79 -32.51
CA GLN A 487 -27.15 5.71 -31.70
C GLN A 487 -27.67 4.33 -32.15
N LEU A 488 -28.97 4.20 -32.46
CA LEU A 488 -29.53 2.96 -33.03
C LEU A 488 -28.86 2.59 -34.36
N LEU A 489 -28.68 3.57 -35.26
CA LEU A 489 -28.01 3.34 -36.55
C LEU A 489 -26.57 2.84 -36.37
N GLN A 490 -25.86 3.29 -35.34
CA GLN A 490 -24.50 2.84 -35.04
C GLN A 490 -24.45 1.38 -34.57
N GLN A 491 -25.53 0.84 -33.98
CA GLN A 491 -25.56 -0.55 -33.46
C GLN A 491 -25.84 -1.63 -34.51
N ASN A 492 -26.20 -1.23 -35.74
CA ASN A 492 -26.14 -2.08 -36.93
C ASN A 492 -26.94 -3.40 -36.87
N ARG A 493 -28.00 -3.52 -36.05
CA ARG A 493 -28.89 -4.68 -36.11
C ARG A 493 -29.91 -4.50 -37.22
N LYS A 494 -30.19 -5.58 -37.96
CA LYS A 494 -31.16 -5.58 -39.07
C LYS A 494 -32.60 -5.36 -38.60
N GLU A 495 -32.93 -5.78 -37.39
CA GLU A 495 -34.25 -5.60 -36.76
C GLU A 495 -34.53 -4.12 -36.44
N ASP A 496 -33.50 -3.34 -36.14
CA ASP A 496 -33.63 -1.92 -35.76
C ASP A 496 -34.05 -1.02 -36.94
N ARG A 497 -33.93 -1.47 -38.19
CA ARG A 497 -34.22 -0.64 -39.38
C ARG A 497 -35.68 -0.24 -39.53
N GLU A 498 -36.61 -1.12 -39.16
CA GLU A 498 -38.04 -0.82 -39.28
C GLU A 498 -38.54 0.04 -38.12
N GLU A 499 -37.94 -0.15 -36.94
CA GLU A 499 -38.14 0.73 -35.79
C GLU A 499 -37.59 2.13 -36.08
N LEU A 500 -36.38 2.21 -36.64
CA LEU A 500 -35.75 3.44 -37.13
C LEU A 500 -36.66 4.19 -38.10
N LYS A 501 -37.30 3.49 -39.04
CA LYS A 501 -38.24 4.11 -39.98
C LYS A 501 -39.44 4.75 -39.26
N LYS A 502 -40.09 4.01 -38.34
CA LYS A 502 -41.20 4.54 -37.52
C LYS A 502 -40.79 5.75 -36.69
N ILE A 503 -39.56 5.76 -36.18
CA ILE A 503 -39.01 6.86 -35.39
C ILE A 503 -38.72 8.08 -36.25
N VAL A 504 -38.10 7.91 -37.43
CA VAL A 504 -37.87 8.99 -38.39
C VAL A 504 -39.19 9.62 -38.79
N ASP A 505 -40.23 8.81 -39.05
CA ASP A 505 -41.57 9.29 -39.37
C ASP A 505 -42.24 10.05 -38.21
N ARG A 506 -41.99 9.67 -36.95
CA ARG A 506 -42.46 10.43 -35.77
C ARG A 506 -41.71 11.76 -35.61
N SER A 507 -40.39 11.74 -35.77
CA SER A 507 -39.55 12.93 -35.66
C SER A 507 -39.89 13.96 -36.76
N ASN A 508 -40.07 13.50 -38.00
CA ASN A 508 -40.48 14.35 -39.13
C ASN A 508 -41.83 15.00 -38.89
N ARG A 509 -42.83 14.25 -38.42
CA ARG A 509 -44.15 14.81 -38.05
C ARG A 509 -44.03 15.91 -37.01
N ARG A 510 -43.20 15.71 -35.98
CA ARG A 510 -42.97 16.72 -34.94
C ARG A 510 -42.24 17.96 -35.48
N PHE A 511 -41.27 17.78 -36.37
CA PHE A 511 -40.62 18.89 -37.08
C PHE A 511 -41.61 19.69 -37.92
N GLU A 512 -42.54 19.02 -38.61
CA GLU A 512 -43.60 19.66 -39.38
C GLU A 512 -44.58 20.43 -38.48
N GLU A 513 -45.01 19.85 -37.36
CA GLU A 513 -45.88 20.50 -36.37
C GLU A 513 -45.22 21.75 -35.76
N VAL A 514 -43.96 21.65 -35.35
CA VAL A 514 -43.20 22.79 -34.83
C VAL A 514 -42.96 23.83 -35.92
N GLY A 515 -42.68 23.41 -37.15
CA GLY A 515 -42.55 24.29 -38.31
C GLY A 515 -43.84 25.05 -38.61
N HIS A 516 -44.99 24.38 -38.54
CA HIS A 516 -46.30 24.99 -38.70
C HIS A 516 -46.62 25.97 -37.56
N ALA A 517 -46.34 25.60 -36.31
CA ALA A 517 -46.53 26.48 -35.16
C ALA A 517 -45.62 27.72 -35.24
N ALA A 518 -44.36 27.56 -35.66
CA ALA A 518 -43.44 28.66 -35.88
C ALA A 518 -43.90 29.57 -37.02
N ALA A 519 -44.38 29.00 -38.13
CA ALA A 519 -44.95 29.77 -39.23
C ALA A 519 -46.21 30.55 -38.83
N GLN A 520 -47.08 29.95 -38.02
CA GLN A 520 -48.25 30.63 -37.45
C GLN A 520 -47.84 31.76 -36.51
N ALA A 521 -46.90 31.52 -35.60
CA ALA A 521 -46.39 32.54 -34.69
C ALA A 521 -45.73 33.71 -35.44
N MET A 522 -44.98 33.41 -36.49
CA MET A 522 -44.35 34.41 -37.36
C MET A 522 -45.39 35.22 -38.14
N SER A 523 -46.43 34.56 -38.68
CA SER A 523 -47.57 35.23 -39.31
C SER A 523 -48.30 36.18 -38.35
N VAL A 524 -48.54 35.73 -37.11
CA VAL A 524 -49.15 36.55 -36.06
C VAL A 524 -48.24 37.73 -35.69
N ALA A 525 -46.92 37.52 -35.58
CA ALA A 525 -45.96 38.58 -35.31
C ALA A 525 -45.90 39.60 -36.45
N GLU A 526 -45.90 39.15 -37.71
CA GLU A 526 -45.96 40.02 -38.89
C GLU A 526 -47.26 40.81 -38.97
N GLU A 527 -48.40 40.21 -38.60
CA GLU A 527 -49.68 40.90 -38.55
C GLU A 527 -49.72 41.92 -37.41
N ALA A 528 -49.19 41.59 -36.24
CA ALA A 528 -49.03 42.53 -35.13
C ALA A 528 -48.14 43.71 -35.54
N ASN A 529 -47.03 43.45 -36.25
CA ASN A 529 -46.15 44.49 -36.77
C ASN A 529 -46.85 45.37 -37.83
N ARG A 530 -47.63 44.77 -38.74
CA ARG A 530 -48.45 45.51 -39.70
C ARG A 530 -49.48 46.41 -39.02
N ARG A 531 -50.16 45.91 -37.99
CA ARG A 531 -51.12 46.70 -37.19
C ARG A 531 -50.42 47.83 -36.44
N ALA A 532 -49.24 47.58 -35.88
CA ALA A 532 -48.43 48.61 -35.22
C ALA A 532 -48.05 49.74 -36.21
N ASN A 533 -47.55 49.39 -37.39
CA ASN A 533 -47.21 50.36 -38.44
C ASN A 533 -48.44 51.14 -38.94
N GLN A 534 -49.59 50.48 -39.08
CA GLN A 534 -50.83 51.15 -39.48
C GLN A 534 -51.34 52.12 -38.41
N ALA A 535 -51.24 51.73 -37.12
CA ALA A 535 -51.58 52.61 -36.01
C ALA A 535 -50.64 53.83 -35.96
N GLU A 536 -49.35 53.64 -36.22
CA GLU A 536 -48.38 54.74 -36.32
C GLU A 536 -48.72 55.69 -37.47
N MET A 537 -48.99 55.18 -38.67
CA MET A 537 -49.42 55.99 -39.82
C MET A 537 -50.71 56.79 -39.51
N THR A 538 -51.68 56.15 -38.86
CA THR A 538 -52.94 56.79 -38.46
C THR A 538 -52.69 57.90 -37.43
N ALA A 539 -51.79 57.67 -36.46
CA ALA A 539 -51.39 58.67 -35.49
C ALA A 539 -50.68 59.87 -36.16
N GLN A 540 -49.78 59.61 -37.11
CA GLN A 540 -49.11 60.66 -37.90
C GLN A 540 -50.10 61.47 -38.73
N GLN A 541 -51.08 60.81 -39.36
CA GLN A 541 -52.13 61.49 -40.13
C GLN A 541 -52.99 62.38 -39.21
N ALA A 542 -53.48 61.84 -38.09
CA ALA A 542 -54.25 62.61 -37.11
C ALA A 542 -53.45 63.81 -36.57
N GLN A 543 -52.13 63.65 -36.36
CA GLN A 543 -51.25 64.75 -35.98
C GLN A 543 -51.15 65.81 -37.09
N SER A 544 -51.08 65.40 -38.36
CA SER A 544 -51.03 66.32 -39.51
C SER A 544 -52.34 67.10 -39.67
N GLU A 545 -53.48 66.45 -39.48
CA GLU A 545 -54.81 67.04 -39.53
C GLU A 545 -55.02 68.00 -38.37
N ALA A 546 -54.62 67.63 -37.15
CA ALA A 546 -54.63 68.52 -36.00
C ALA A 546 -53.78 69.79 -36.24
N ARG A 547 -52.59 69.65 -36.85
CA ARG A 547 -51.74 70.79 -37.25
C ARG A 547 -52.39 71.64 -38.34
N SER A 548 -53.14 71.04 -39.26
CA SER A 548 -53.90 71.77 -40.29
C SER A 548 -55.05 72.56 -39.67
N ALA A 549 -55.87 71.91 -38.84
CA ALA A 549 -56.97 72.53 -38.10
C ALA A 549 -56.49 73.69 -37.22
N SER A 550 -55.36 73.51 -36.52
CA SER A 550 -54.73 74.57 -35.73
C SER A 550 -54.32 75.78 -36.59
N ARG A 551 -53.76 75.56 -37.79
CA ARG A 551 -53.44 76.63 -38.74
C ARG A 551 -54.70 77.34 -39.23
N THR A 552 -55.76 76.60 -39.57
CA THR A 552 -57.04 77.18 -39.98
C THR A 552 -57.69 78.00 -38.86
N ALA A 553 -57.65 77.51 -37.62
CA ALA A 553 -58.14 78.25 -36.46
C ALA A 553 -57.36 79.55 -36.23
N SER A 554 -56.03 79.50 -36.34
CA SER A 554 -55.16 80.68 -36.26
C SER A 554 -55.47 81.71 -37.37
N TYR A 555 -55.73 81.24 -38.59
CA TYR A 555 -56.12 82.10 -39.72
C TYR A 555 -57.52 82.72 -39.52
N ALA A 556 -58.48 81.95 -39.00
CA ALA A 556 -59.81 82.45 -38.66
C ALA A 556 -59.74 83.51 -37.56
N GLU A 557 -58.92 83.30 -36.53
CA GLU A 557 -58.69 84.28 -35.46
C GLU A 557 -58.06 85.56 -36.00
N HIS A 558 -57.06 85.47 -36.88
CA HIS A 558 -56.48 86.62 -37.54
C HIS A 558 -57.51 87.38 -38.40
N THR A 559 -58.37 86.65 -39.11
CA THR A 559 -59.44 87.24 -39.92
C THR A 559 -60.48 87.95 -39.06
N ALA A 560 -60.87 87.35 -37.93
CA ALA A 560 -61.77 87.96 -36.96
C ALA A 560 -61.18 89.24 -36.35
N ARG A 561 -59.89 89.24 -35.97
CA ARG A 561 -59.20 90.44 -35.49
C ARG A 561 -59.13 91.54 -36.54
N ASN A 562 -58.88 91.18 -37.81
CA ASN A 562 -58.92 92.13 -38.92
C ASN A 562 -60.32 92.73 -39.13
N ALA A 563 -61.36 91.89 -39.06
CA ALA A 563 -62.75 92.34 -39.16
C ALA A 563 -63.11 93.29 -38.00
N GLU A 564 -62.68 92.98 -36.78
CA GLU A 564 -62.88 93.83 -35.60
C GLU A 564 -62.13 95.17 -35.74
N HIS A 565 -60.89 95.16 -36.22
CA HIS A 565 -60.16 96.38 -36.55
C HIS A 565 -60.85 97.22 -37.62
N THR A 566 -61.41 96.57 -38.64
CA THR A 566 -62.15 97.23 -39.72
C THR A 566 -63.44 97.85 -39.19
N ALA A 567 -64.18 97.13 -38.33
CA ALA A 567 -65.38 97.63 -37.67
C ALA A 567 -65.08 98.84 -36.78
N ARG A 568 -64.04 98.77 -35.94
CA ARG A 568 -63.60 99.91 -35.12
C ARG A 568 -63.16 101.11 -35.96
N ASN A 569 -62.51 100.88 -37.11
CA ASN A 569 -62.18 101.96 -38.04
C ASN A 569 -63.42 102.57 -38.69
N ALA A 570 -64.42 101.76 -39.05
CA ALA A 570 -65.70 102.24 -39.57
C ALA A 570 -66.48 103.05 -38.52
N GLU A 571 -66.50 102.62 -37.26
CA GLU A 571 -67.08 103.38 -36.15
C GLU A 571 -66.37 104.72 -35.93
N ARG A 572 -65.03 104.74 -35.99
CA ARG A 572 -64.25 105.99 -35.92
C ARG A 572 -64.54 106.94 -37.07
N LEU A 573 -64.72 106.42 -38.29
CA LEU A 573 -65.09 107.23 -39.45
C LEU A 573 -66.52 107.77 -39.33
N ALA A 574 -67.44 107.00 -38.74
CA ALA A 574 -68.81 107.44 -38.47
C ALA A 574 -68.91 108.52 -37.38
N ALA A 575 -67.94 108.61 -36.46
CA ALA A 575 -67.89 109.63 -35.42
C ALA A 575 -67.28 110.98 -35.85
N VAL A 576 -66.80 111.09 -37.11
CA VAL A 576 -66.18 112.31 -37.67
C VAL A 576 -67.13 113.07 -38.62
N ASN A 577 -68.33 112.53 -38.87
CA ASN A 577 -69.47 113.23 -39.47
C ASN A 577 -70.51 113.56 -38.40
#